data_AF-A0A920UT24-F1
#
_entry.id   AF-A0A920UT24-F1
#
_cell.length_a   1.000
_cell.length_b   1.000
_cell.length_c   1.000
_cell.angle_alpha   90.00
_cell.angle_beta   90.00
_cell.angle_gamma   90.00
#
_symmetry.space_group_name_H-M   'P 1'
#
loop_
_entity.id
_entity.type
_entity.pdbx_description
1 polymer ?
#
loop_
_entity_poly.entity_id
_entity_poly.type
_entity_poly.pdbx_seq_one_letter_code
_entity_poly.pdbx_strand_id
1 'polypeptide(L)'
;MIEGLRIQIPVLAEADDEFLGNFFQSISRGRTVGSIVAIVGLFWVSQQVFSAIRKSINVIWGIEKTRPFLTERLMDIALMFGAATLLFASVFITGLLTFFQELSAILLPNAPISDPALWRQFAVLVPLFLSFSVFLTLYWWLPNTKLQFRQVWPTALAGAAAFEISKVIFIFYLRNASGVATSIYGGLSTIIVLMIFVYVSSIILLVGAMLTSRYAFYLAQSEQKKPV
;
A
#
# COMPACT_ATOMS: atom_id res chain seq x y z
N MET A 1 35.68 -13.35 3.58
CA MET A 1 34.49 -12.53 3.22
C MET A 1 34.70 -11.78 1.91
N ILE A 2 35.82 -11.05 1.73
CA ILE A 2 36.17 -10.33 0.49
C ILE A 2 36.34 -11.29 -0.71
N GLU A 3 36.98 -12.43 -0.51
CA GLU A 3 37.21 -13.44 -1.55
C GLU A 3 35.92 -14.07 -2.09
N GLY A 4 34.88 -14.22 -1.25
CA GLY A 4 33.56 -14.71 -1.67
C GLY A 4 32.75 -13.70 -2.50
N LEU A 5 32.99 -12.40 -2.31
CA LEU A 5 32.34 -11.33 -3.08
C LEU A 5 32.94 -11.17 -4.50
N ARG A 6 34.24 -11.45 -4.66
CA ARG A 6 34.92 -11.44 -5.98
C ARG A 6 34.35 -12.49 -6.94
N ILE A 7 33.84 -13.62 -6.43
CA ILE A 7 33.26 -14.71 -7.22
C ILE A 7 31.86 -14.36 -7.77
N GLN A 8 31.09 -13.54 -7.04
CA GLN A 8 29.72 -13.19 -7.43
C GLN A 8 29.60 -11.89 -8.24
N ILE A 9 30.57 -10.99 -8.13
CA ILE A 9 30.53 -9.69 -8.81
C ILE A 9 31.82 -9.51 -9.62
N PRO A 10 31.81 -9.73 -10.95
CA PRO A 10 33.02 -9.70 -11.78
C PRO A 10 33.73 -8.33 -11.78
N VAL A 11 32.99 -7.25 -11.55
CA VAL A 11 33.54 -5.88 -11.38
C VAL A 11 34.43 -5.74 -10.13
N LEU A 12 34.25 -6.58 -9.10
CA LEU A 12 35.06 -6.54 -7.88
C LEU A 12 36.32 -7.40 -7.97
N ALA A 13 36.46 -8.25 -9.00
CA ALA A 13 37.63 -9.08 -9.19
C ALA A 13 38.87 -8.26 -9.62
N GLU A 14 38.64 -7.13 -10.31
CA GLU A 14 39.68 -6.19 -10.75
C GLU A 14 40.00 -5.10 -9.72
N ALA A 15 39.24 -5.03 -8.62
CA ALA A 15 39.43 -4.02 -7.59
C ALA A 15 40.60 -4.37 -6.65
N ASP A 16 41.38 -3.36 -6.27
CA ASP A 16 42.47 -3.50 -5.31
C ASP A 16 41.93 -3.79 -3.89
N ASP A 17 42.64 -4.63 -3.12
CA ASP A 17 42.24 -5.02 -1.77
C ASP A 17 42.23 -3.82 -0.81
N GLU A 18 43.12 -2.85 -1.05
CA GLU A 18 43.15 -1.59 -0.31
C GLU A 18 41.91 -0.73 -0.61
N PHE A 19 41.45 -0.70 -1.87
CA PHE A 19 40.22 -0.01 -2.25
C PHE A 19 38.99 -0.67 -1.62
N LEU A 20 38.87 -1.99 -1.68
CA LEU A 20 37.76 -2.73 -1.06
C LEU A 20 37.74 -2.54 0.46
N GLY A 21 38.91 -2.63 1.12
CA GLY A 21 39.07 -2.37 2.55
C GLY A 21 38.61 -0.96 2.93
N ASN A 22 39.08 0.05 2.21
CA ASN A 22 38.70 1.45 2.43
C ASN A 22 37.21 1.71 2.13
N PHE A 23 36.64 1.07 1.12
CA PHE A 23 35.23 1.18 0.76
C PHE A 23 34.31 0.59 1.85
N PHE A 24 34.58 -0.64 2.30
CA PHE A 24 33.81 -1.26 3.38
C PHE A 24 33.99 -0.54 4.72
N GLN A 25 35.19 -0.02 5.00
CA GLN A 25 35.42 0.79 6.18
C GLN A 25 34.69 2.14 6.10
N SER A 26 34.60 2.74 4.92
CA SER A 26 33.83 3.98 4.70
C SER A 26 32.33 3.77 4.83
N ILE A 27 31.80 2.66 4.27
CA ILE A 27 30.38 2.29 4.41
C ILE A 27 30.04 1.97 5.87
N SER A 28 30.89 1.21 6.56
CA SER A 28 30.62 0.83 7.96
C SER A 28 30.69 2.04 8.91
N ARG A 29 31.65 2.95 8.73
CA ARG A 29 31.72 4.21 9.49
C ARG A 29 30.52 5.12 9.21
N GLY A 30 30.09 5.20 7.96
CA GLY A 30 28.91 5.99 7.56
C GLY A 30 27.57 5.34 7.86
N ARG A 31 27.52 4.04 8.20
CA ARG A 31 26.29 3.26 8.30
C ARG A 31 25.29 3.83 9.30
N THR A 32 25.76 4.21 10.49
CA THR A 32 24.87 4.74 11.54
C THR A 32 24.26 6.09 11.14
N VAL A 33 25.10 7.01 10.64
CA VAL A 33 24.65 8.33 10.18
C VAL A 33 23.74 8.20 8.97
N GLY A 34 24.13 7.39 7.97
CA GLY A 34 23.33 7.11 6.78
C GLY A 34 21.98 6.47 7.12
N SER A 35 21.93 5.57 8.11
CA SER A 35 20.66 4.96 8.56
C SER A 35 19.73 5.99 9.20
N ILE A 36 20.27 6.87 10.05
CA ILE A 36 19.47 7.95 10.68
C ILE A 36 18.93 8.90 9.61
N VAL A 37 19.79 9.34 8.68
CA VAL A 37 19.37 10.21 7.56
C VAL A 37 18.31 9.54 6.71
N ALA A 38 18.45 8.24 6.40
CA ALA A 38 17.47 7.48 5.65
C ALA A 38 16.13 7.38 6.38
N ILE A 39 16.12 7.12 7.69
CA ILE A 39 14.88 7.05 8.49
C ILE A 39 14.18 8.40 8.53
N VAL A 40 14.93 9.48 8.78
CA VAL A 40 14.38 10.84 8.82
C VAL A 40 13.85 11.24 7.44
N GLY A 41 14.60 10.97 6.38
CA GLY A 41 14.19 11.23 4.99
C GLY A 41 12.94 10.45 4.61
N LEU A 42 12.86 9.17 4.98
CA LEU A 42 11.69 8.32 4.74
C LEU A 42 10.45 8.89 5.45
N PHE A 43 10.60 9.27 6.71
CA PHE A 43 9.52 9.85 7.49
C PHE A 43 9.04 11.17 6.86
N TRP A 44 9.99 12.03 6.45
CA TRP A 44 9.68 13.29 5.79
C TRP A 44 8.91 13.09 4.48
N VAL A 45 9.41 12.22 3.59
CA VAL A 45 8.76 11.94 2.30
C VAL A 45 7.38 11.32 2.51
N SER A 46 7.26 10.37 3.42
CA SER A 46 5.97 9.74 3.73
C SER A 46 4.95 10.77 4.21
N GLN A 47 5.33 11.66 5.12
CA GLN A 47 4.48 12.77 5.57
C GLN A 47 3.98 13.66 4.43
N GLN A 48 4.83 13.94 3.43
CA GLN A 48 4.42 14.74 2.27
C GLN A 48 3.39 14.02 1.40
N VAL A 49 3.52 12.70 1.22
CA VAL A 49 2.56 11.89 0.44
C VAL A 49 1.18 11.89 1.10
N PHE A 50 1.09 11.62 2.41
CA PHE A 50 -0.20 11.64 3.12
C PHE A 50 -0.83 13.03 3.14
N SER A 51 -0.01 14.08 3.27
CA SER A 51 -0.47 15.46 3.16
C SER A 51 -1.08 15.77 1.79
N ALA A 52 -0.45 15.28 0.71
CA ALA A 52 -0.97 15.43 -0.64
C ALA A 52 -2.32 14.71 -0.81
N ILE A 53 -2.43 13.45 -0.35
CA ILE A 53 -3.68 12.67 -0.43
C ILE A 53 -4.81 13.39 0.30
N ARG A 54 -4.58 13.85 1.54
CA ARG A 54 -5.57 14.60 2.32
C ARG A 54 -6.02 15.87 1.61
N LYS A 55 -5.07 16.67 1.09
CA LYS A 55 -5.38 17.90 0.35
C LYS A 55 -6.19 17.60 -0.91
N SER A 56 -5.81 16.59 -1.69
CA SER A 56 -6.55 16.17 -2.89
C SER A 56 -7.98 15.76 -2.56
N ILE A 57 -8.18 15.02 -1.47
CA ILE A 57 -9.53 14.64 -1.02
C ILE A 57 -10.31 15.88 -0.56
N ASN A 58 -9.71 16.78 0.22
CA ASN A 58 -10.40 18.03 0.61
C ASN A 58 -10.83 18.88 -0.60
N VAL A 59 -10.01 18.93 -1.65
CA VAL A 59 -10.35 19.59 -2.92
C VAL A 59 -11.52 18.90 -3.61
N ILE A 60 -11.54 17.56 -3.67
CA ILE A 60 -12.67 16.79 -4.23
C ILE A 60 -13.98 17.06 -3.48
N TRP A 61 -13.90 17.34 -2.18
CA TRP A 61 -15.03 17.69 -1.33
C TRP A 61 -15.38 19.19 -1.33
N GLY A 62 -14.63 20.03 -2.06
CA GLY A 62 -14.89 21.47 -2.15
C GLY A 62 -14.65 22.24 -0.84
N ILE A 63 -13.77 21.74 0.04
CA ILE A 63 -13.51 22.36 1.35
C ILE A 63 -12.48 23.48 1.17
N GLU A 64 -12.92 24.73 1.23
CA GLU A 64 -12.05 25.92 1.08
C GLU A 64 -11.39 26.37 2.40
N LYS A 65 -11.99 26.07 3.56
CA LYS A 65 -11.43 26.41 4.88
C LYS A 65 -10.75 25.21 5.51
N THR A 66 -9.43 25.24 5.52
CA THR A 66 -8.58 24.23 6.15
C THR A 66 -8.44 24.45 7.66
N ARG A 67 -8.09 23.37 8.38
CA ARG A 67 -7.87 23.39 9.83
C ARG A 67 -6.53 24.09 10.16
N PRO A 68 -6.25 24.41 11.44
CA PRO A 68 -4.94 24.91 11.83
C PRO A 68 -3.82 23.96 11.42
N PHE A 69 -2.67 24.50 10.97
CA PHE A 69 -1.53 23.75 10.43
C PHE A 69 -1.10 22.55 11.30
N LEU A 70 -1.11 22.71 12.63
CA LEU A 70 -0.73 21.64 13.55
C LEU A 70 -1.73 20.48 13.56
N THR A 71 -3.03 20.77 13.45
CA THR A 71 -4.09 19.74 13.40
C THR A 71 -3.99 18.95 12.10
N GLU A 72 -3.69 19.65 11.01
CA GLU A 72 -3.47 19.05 9.70
C GLU A 72 -2.28 18.07 9.71
N ARG A 73 -1.19 18.45 10.36
CA ARG A 73 0.01 17.61 10.46
C ARG A 73 -0.20 16.40 11.35
N LEU A 74 -0.90 16.55 12.48
CA LEU A 74 -1.31 15.42 13.31
C LEU A 74 -2.21 14.45 12.56
N MET A 75 -3.09 14.95 11.69
CA MET A 75 -3.93 14.11 10.85
C MET A 75 -3.11 13.36 9.80
N ASP A 76 -2.13 14.00 9.16
CA ASP A 76 -1.19 13.33 8.24
C ASP A 76 -0.42 12.20 8.94
N ILE A 77 0.05 12.44 10.17
CA ILE A 77 0.72 11.44 11.00
C ILE A 77 -0.23 10.30 11.38
N ALA A 78 -1.45 10.62 11.82
CA ALA A 78 -2.45 9.61 12.16
C ALA A 78 -2.82 8.73 10.96
N LEU A 79 -2.94 9.32 9.76
CA LEU A 79 -3.21 8.59 8.52
C LEU A 79 -2.03 7.69 8.15
N MET A 80 -0.80 8.18 8.28
CA MET A 80 0.41 7.40 8.04
C MET A 80 0.48 6.17 8.96
N PHE A 81 0.32 6.35 10.27
CA PHE A 81 0.34 5.24 11.23
C PHE A 81 -0.88 4.33 11.12
N GLY A 82 -2.07 4.88 10.82
CA GLY A 82 -3.28 4.11 10.58
C GLY A 82 -3.15 3.20 9.38
N ALA A 83 -2.66 3.74 8.24
CA ALA A 83 -2.38 2.94 7.05
C ALA A 83 -1.30 1.88 7.33
N ALA A 84 -0.21 2.23 8.01
CA ALA A 84 0.83 1.27 8.40
C ALA A 84 0.26 0.14 9.27
N THR A 85 -0.54 0.47 10.28
CA THR A 85 -1.16 -0.52 11.19
C THR A 85 -2.10 -1.44 10.42
N LEU A 86 -2.92 -0.92 9.51
CA LEU A 86 -3.80 -1.73 8.66
C LEU A 86 -3.00 -2.66 7.75
N LEU A 87 -1.90 -2.19 7.17
CA LEU A 87 -1.02 -3.03 6.35
C LEU A 87 -0.31 -4.12 7.19
N PHE A 88 0.17 -3.79 8.38
CA PHE A 88 0.76 -4.80 9.27
C PHE A 88 -0.27 -5.84 9.72
N ALA A 89 -1.48 -5.41 10.09
CA ALA A 89 -2.58 -6.31 10.41
C ALA A 89 -2.94 -7.21 9.22
N SER A 90 -2.97 -6.65 8.01
CA SER A 90 -3.18 -7.39 6.75
C SER A 90 -2.19 -8.55 6.59
N VAL A 91 -0.89 -8.25 6.69
CA VAL A 91 0.18 -9.25 6.56
C VAL A 91 0.10 -10.26 7.69
N PHE A 92 -0.15 -9.82 8.92
CA PHE A 92 -0.26 -10.69 10.08
C PHE A 92 -1.44 -11.67 9.98
N ILE A 93 -2.63 -11.18 9.59
CA ILE A 93 -3.83 -12.00 9.38
C ILE A 93 -3.59 -13.01 8.25
N THR A 94 -2.99 -12.57 7.15
CA THR A 94 -2.65 -13.45 6.03
C THR A 94 -1.69 -14.55 6.47
N GLY A 95 -0.65 -14.19 7.23
CA GLY A 95 0.32 -15.14 7.78
C GLY A 95 -0.29 -16.15 8.76
N LEU A 96 -1.20 -15.70 9.63
CA LEU A 96 -1.96 -16.59 10.51
C LEU A 96 -2.83 -17.57 9.71
N LEU A 97 -3.52 -17.08 8.68
CA LEU A 97 -4.33 -17.92 7.80
C LEU A 97 -3.46 -19.02 7.17
N THR A 98 -2.33 -18.66 6.55
CA THR A 98 -1.43 -19.64 5.94
C THR A 98 -0.87 -20.62 6.96
N PHE A 99 -0.55 -20.16 8.18
CA PHE A 99 -0.08 -21.03 9.25
C PHE A 99 -1.15 -22.05 9.67
N PHE A 100 -2.40 -21.62 9.86
CA PHE A 100 -3.50 -22.53 10.18
C PHE A 100 -3.85 -23.47 9.02
N GLN A 101 -3.68 -23.03 7.77
CA GLN A 101 -3.83 -23.89 6.59
C GLN A 101 -2.83 -25.04 6.62
N GLU A 102 -1.54 -24.73 6.79
CA GLU A 102 -0.49 -25.75 6.85
C GLU A 102 -0.67 -26.66 8.06
N LEU A 103 -1.02 -26.11 9.22
CA LEU A 103 -1.24 -26.88 10.44
C LEU A 103 -2.44 -27.85 10.32
N SER A 104 -3.56 -27.38 9.75
CA SER A 104 -4.76 -28.21 9.53
C SER A 104 -4.51 -29.32 8.52
N ALA A 105 -3.75 -29.06 7.46
CA ALA A 105 -3.34 -30.06 6.48
C ALA A 105 -2.48 -31.19 7.12
N ILE A 106 -1.68 -30.87 8.13
CA ILE A 106 -0.82 -31.83 8.83
C ILE A 106 -1.58 -32.60 9.92
N LEU A 107 -2.35 -31.91 10.76
CA LEU A 107 -2.97 -32.51 11.95
C LEU A 107 -4.33 -33.19 11.67
N LEU A 108 -5.10 -32.68 10.71
CA LEU A 108 -6.47 -33.10 10.45
C LEU A 108 -6.75 -33.23 8.94
N PRO A 109 -6.06 -34.15 8.22
CA PRO A 109 -6.13 -34.23 6.76
C PRO A 109 -7.52 -34.57 6.20
N ASN A 110 -8.40 -35.20 6.99
CA ASN A 110 -9.76 -35.57 6.59
C ASN A 110 -10.85 -34.63 7.13
N ALA A 111 -10.48 -33.57 7.83
CA ALA A 111 -11.47 -32.62 8.36
C ALA A 111 -11.92 -31.63 7.27
N PRO A 112 -13.18 -31.15 7.30
CA PRO A 112 -13.69 -30.18 6.32
C PRO A 112 -12.84 -28.90 6.23
N ILE A 113 -12.18 -28.50 7.32
CA ILE A 113 -11.30 -27.33 7.39
C ILE A 113 -10.02 -27.46 6.56
N SER A 114 -9.66 -28.66 6.14
CA SER A 114 -8.50 -28.95 5.29
C SER A 114 -8.84 -28.95 3.80
N ASP A 115 -10.11 -28.69 3.45
CA ASP A 115 -10.56 -28.61 2.06
C ASP A 115 -9.88 -27.43 1.34
N PRO A 116 -9.12 -27.70 0.26
CA PRO A 116 -8.48 -26.65 -0.55
C PRO A 116 -9.46 -25.62 -1.11
N ALA A 117 -10.73 -25.99 -1.32
CA ALA A 117 -11.76 -25.09 -1.83
C ALA A 117 -12.08 -23.95 -0.86
N LEU A 118 -12.12 -24.23 0.45
CA LEU A 118 -12.36 -23.22 1.49
C LEU A 118 -11.20 -22.22 1.56
N TRP A 119 -9.96 -22.71 1.57
CA TRP A 119 -8.77 -21.88 1.61
C TRP A 119 -8.64 -20.98 0.39
N ARG A 120 -9.04 -21.46 -0.79
CA ARG A 120 -9.10 -20.64 -2.01
C ARG A 120 -10.10 -19.50 -1.91
N GLN A 121 -11.25 -19.69 -1.24
CA GLN A 121 -12.22 -18.62 -1.01
C GLN A 121 -11.64 -17.56 -0.06
N PHE A 122 -11.01 -17.99 1.03
CA PHE A 122 -10.35 -17.07 1.96
C PHE A 122 -9.23 -16.26 1.30
N ALA A 123 -8.46 -16.87 0.40
CA ALA A 123 -7.40 -16.20 -0.35
C ALA A 123 -7.90 -15.05 -1.24
N VAL A 124 -9.18 -15.03 -1.61
CA VAL A 124 -9.81 -13.94 -2.37
C VAL A 124 -10.54 -12.96 -1.45
N LEU A 125 -11.28 -13.48 -0.46
CA LEU A 125 -12.11 -12.67 0.43
C LEU A 125 -11.27 -11.83 1.40
N VAL A 126 -10.17 -12.37 1.93
CA VAL A 126 -9.34 -11.67 2.91
C VAL A 126 -8.68 -10.42 2.32
N PRO A 127 -7.97 -10.50 1.18
CA PRO A 127 -7.43 -9.30 0.54
C PRO A 127 -8.52 -8.26 0.21
N LEU A 128 -9.64 -8.70 -0.36
CA LEU A 128 -10.75 -7.81 -0.69
C LEU A 128 -11.30 -7.10 0.55
N PHE A 129 -11.49 -7.82 1.65
CA PHE A 129 -11.96 -7.25 2.92
C PHE A 129 -10.96 -6.25 3.51
N LEU A 130 -9.66 -6.56 3.44
CA LEU A 130 -8.60 -5.67 3.90
C LEU A 130 -8.52 -4.40 3.07
N SER A 131 -8.54 -4.52 1.74
CA SER A 131 -8.60 -3.37 0.84
C SER A 131 -9.88 -2.56 1.07
N PHE A 132 -11.02 -3.21 1.27
CA PHE A 132 -12.27 -2.55 1.63
C PHE A 132 -12.14 -1.76 2.94
N SER A 133 -11.59 -2.34 4.00
CA SER A 133 -11.38 -1.66 5.28
C SER A 133 -10.49 -0.43 5.14
N VAL A 134 -9.43 -0.51 4.35
CA VAL A 134 -8.54 0.62 4.05
C VAL A 134 -9.29 1.73 3.31
N PHE A 135 -9.97 1.41 2.20
CA PHE A 135 -10.72 2.41 1.43
C PHE A 135 -11.85 3.03 2.23
N LEU A 136 -12.56 2.23 3.03
CA LEU A 136 -13.62 2.69 3.92
C LEU A 136 -13.06 3.68 4.96
N THR A 137 -11.96 3.34 5.61
CA THR A 137 -11.31 4.21 6.60
C THR A 137 -10.84 5.50 5.96
N LEU A 138 -10.21 5.41 4.77
CA LEU A 138 -9.76 6.59 4.04
C LEU A 138 -10.94 7.49 3.67
N TYR A 139 -11.99 6.96 3.07
CA TYR A 139 -13.13 7.77 2.62
C TYR A 139 -14.02 8.27 3.76
N TRP A 140 -14.00 7.61 4.92
CA TRP A 140 -14.79 8.02 6.07
C TRP A 140 -14.06 9.03 6.97
N TRP A 141 -12.76 8.85 7.20
CA TRP A 141 -11.98 9.70 8.11
C TRP A 141 -11.22 10.84 7.43
N LEU A 142 -10.85 10.75 6.14
CA LEU A 142 -10.17 11.88 5.49
C LEU A 142 -11.03 13.12 5.31
N PRO A 143 -12.30 13.03 4.87
CA PRO A 143 -13.08 14.23 4.60
C PRO A 143 -13.27 15.02 5.88
N ASN A 144 -13.06 16.34 5.82
CA ASN A 144 -13.36 17.24 6.94
C ASN A 144 -14.88 17.48 7.09
N THR A 145 -15.69 16.44 6.88
CA THR A 145 -17.16 16.49 6.88
C THR A 145 -17.72 15.28 7.64
N LYS A 146 -18.87 15.46 8.29
CA LYS A 146 -19.55 14.36 9.00
C LYS A 146 -20.29 13.50 7.98
N LEU A 147 -19.77 12.30 7.71
CA LEU A 147 -20.39 11.35 6.80
C LEU A 147 -21.00 10.17 7.55
N GLN A 148 -22.19 9.77 7.11
CA GLN A 148 -22.81 8.55 7.60
C GLN A 148 -22.19 7.34 6.89
N PHE A 149 -21.97 6.25 7.63
CA PHE A 149 -21.41 5.00 7.10
C PHE A 149 -22.13 4.51 5.83
N ARG A 150 -23.47 4.68 5.78
CA ARG A 150 -24.34 4.30 4.65
C ARG A 150 -23.95 4.97 3.33
N GLN A 151 -23.34 6.15 3.38
CA GLN A 151 -22.92 6.93 2.22
C GLN A 151 -21.54 6.49 1.69
N VAL A 152 -20.74 5.78 2.47
CA VAL A 152 -19.32 5.51 2.15
C VAL A 152 -19.09 4.05 1.75
N TRP A 153 -19.81 3.10 2.35
CA TRP A 153 -19.56 1.68 2.09
C TRP A 153 -19.72 1.24 0.61
N PRO A 154 -20.67 1.76 -0.21
CA PRO A 154 -20.82 1.25 -1.58
C PRO A 154 -19.63 1.65 -2.46
N THR A 155 -19.13 2.87 -2.28
CA THR A 155 -18.01 3.41 -3.05
C THR A 155 -16.67 2.86 -2.54
N ALA A 156 -16.54 2.61 -1.24
CA ALA A 156 -15.39 1.90 -0.68
C ALA A 156 -15.29 0.47 -1.23
N LEU A 157 -16.41 -0.24 -1.40
CA LEU A 157 -16.43 -1.58 -2.00
C LEU A 157 -16.02 -1.56 -3.48
N ALA A 158 -16.56 -0.60 -4.24
CA ALA A 158 -16.17 -0.42 -5.64
C ALA A 158 -14.67 -0.07 -5.79
N GLY A 159 -14.15 0.82 -4.95
CA GLY A 159 -12.73 1.17 -4.92
C GLY A 159 -11.82 -0.01 -4.56
N ALA A 160 -12.22 -0.79 -3.55
CA ALA A 160 -11.49 -1.99 -3.15
C ALA A 160 -11.46 -3.04 -4.26
N ALA A 161 -12.60 -3.30 -4.91
CA ALA A 161 -12.67 -4.24 -6.03
C ALA A 161 -11.77 -3.79 -7.20
N ALA A 162 -11.80 -2.50 -7.57
CA ALA A 162 -10.93 -1.96 -8.61
C ALA A 162 -9.44 -2.09 -8.25
N PHE A 163 -9.09 -1.86 -6.98
CA PHE A 163 -7.72 -2.00 -6.49
C PHE A 163 -7.25 -3.47 -6.50
N GLU A 164 -8.11 -4.42 -6.12
CA GLU A 164 -7.80 -5.86 -6.24
C GLU A 164 -7.56 -6.26 -7.69
N ILE A 165 -8.41 -5.81 -8.62
CA ILE A 165 -8.23 -6.06 -10.05
C ILE A 165 -6.88 -5.49 -10.52
N SER A 166 -6.54 -4.27 -10.12
CA SER A 166 -5.25 -3.65 -10.45
C SER A 166 -4.07 -4.45 -9.91
N LYS A 167 -4.15 -4.97 -8.67
CA LYS A 167 -3.12 -5.86 -8.08
C LYS A 167 -2.95 -7.14 -8.88
N VAL A 168 -4.06 -7.78 -9.28
CA VAL A 168 -4.00 -9.01 -10.09
C VAL A 168 -3.33 -8.74 -11.44
N ILE A 169 -3.69 -7.64 -12.11
CA ILE A 169 -3.06 -7.20 -13.36
C ILE A 169 -1.56 -6.94 -13.16
N PHE A 170 -1.20 -6.27 -12.07
CA PHE A 170 0.20 -5.99 -11.74
C PHE A 170 1.02 -7.26 -11.50
N ILE A 171 0.51 -8.21 -10.72
CA ILE A 171 1.16 -9.49 -10.47
C ILE A 171 1.29 -10.30 -11.77
N PHE A 172 0.24 -10.32 -12.60
CA PHE A 172 0.27 -10.96 -13.90
C PHE A 172 1.35 -10.35 -14.81
N TYR A 173 1.42 -9.01 -14.87
CA TYR A 173 2.44 -8.30 -15.62
C TYR A 173 3.83 -8.64 -15.13
N LEU A 174 4.09 -8.61 -13.82
CA LEU A 174 5.41 -8.96 -13.25
C LEU A 174 5.84 -10.39 -13.60
N ARG A 175 4.94 -11.36 -13.52
CA ARG A 175 5.23 -12.77 -13.85
C ARG A 175 5.57 -12.98 -15.32
N ASN A 176 4.95 -12.21 -16.22
CA ASN A 176 5.13 -12.37 -17.66
C ASN A 176 6.27 -11.48 -18.22
N ALA A 177 6.50 -10.31 -17.60
CA ALA A 177 7.51 -9.35 -18.02
C ALA A 177 8.91 -9.64 -17.48
N SER A 178 9.03 -10.42 -16.38
CA SER A 178 10.32 -10.76 -15.75
C SER A 178 11.31 -11.47 -16.68
N GLY A 179 10.83 -12.16 -17.72
CA GLY A 179 11.70 -12.83 -18.70
C GLY A 179 12.29 -11.89 -19.77
N VAL A 180 11.55 -10.84 -20.18
CA VAL A 180 11.93 -9.97 -21.31
C VAL A 180 12.46 -8.60 -20.84
N ALA A 181 11.87 -8.02 -19.79
CA ALA A 181 12.24 -6.69 -19.30
C ALA A 181 13.60 -6.67 -18.56
N THR A 182 13.93 -7.76 -17.88
CA THR A 182 15.19 -7.92 -17.13
C THR A 182 16.41 -7.99 -18.06
N SER A 183 16.24 -8.46 -19.30
CA SER A 183 17.32 -8.68 -20.28
C SER A 183 17.80 -7.37 -20.95
N ILE A 184 16.89 -6.42 -21.21
CA ILE A 184 17.20 -5.19 -21.97
C ILE A 184 17.39 -3.98 -21.05
N TYR A 185 16.55 -3.83 -20.03
CA TYR A 185 16.51 -2.64 -19.17
C TYR A 185 16.84 -2.93 -17.69
N GLY A 186 17.11 -4.19 -17.34
CA GLY A 186 17.52 -4.59 -16.00
C GLY A 186 16.63 -4.02 -14.88
N GLY A 187 17.25 -3.56 -13.80
CA GLY A 187 16.54 -3.02 -12.62
C GLY A 187 15.69 -1.76 -12.88
N LEU A 188 15.94 -0.99 -13.94
CA LEU A 188 15.14 0.20 -14.27
C LEU A 188 13.70 -0.16 -14.63
N SER A 189 13.51 -1.31 -15.29
CA SER A 189 12.17 -1.80 -15.65
C SER A 189 11.30 -2.03 -14.41
N THR A 190 11.88 -2.51 -13.31
CA THR A 190 11.17 -2.76 -12.05
C THR A 190 10.65 -1.46 -11.44
N ILE A 191 11.47 -0.39 -11.48
CA ILE A 191 11.09 0.93 -10.98
C ILE A 191 9.92 1.50 -11.78
N ILE A 192 10.01 1.47 -13.12
CA ILE A 192 8.95 1.99 -14.00
C ILE A 192 7.63 1.27 -13.77
N VAL A 193 7.67 -0.05 -13.68
CA VAL A 193 6.48 -0.89 -13.46
C VAL A 193 5.85 -0.61 -12.11
N LEU A 194 6.67 -0.44 -11.06
CA LEU A 194 6.19 -0.02 -9.74
C LEU A 194 5.55 1.37 -9.78
N MET A 195 6.15 2.33 -10.49
CA MET A 195 5.60 3.68 -10.65
C MET A 195 4.23 3.66 -11.34
N ILE A 196 4.07 2.86 -12.39
CA ILE A 196 2.78 2.69 -13.08
C ILE A 196 1.74 2.13 -12.10
N PHE A 197 2.10 1.14 -11.30
CA PHE A 197 1.19 0.56 -10.31
C PHE A 197 0.75 1.57 -9.25
N VAL A 198 1.69 2.35 -8.70
CA VAL A 198 1.39 3.43 -7.74
C VAL A 198 0.51 4.50 -8.38
N TYR A 199 0.77 4.84 -9.65
CA TYR A 199 -0.04 5.80 -10.40
C TYR A 199 -1.48 5.32 -10.60
N VAL A 200 -1.68 4.09 -11.07
CA VAL A 200 -3.02 3.48 -11.23
C VAL A 200 -3.74 3.39 -9.89
N SER A 201 -3.04 2.98 -8.83
CA SER A 201 -3.59 2.94 -7.47
C SER A 201 -4.06 4.31 -6.99
N SER A 202 -3.30 5.36 -7.30
CA SER A 202 -3.65 6.74 -6.97
C SER A 202 -4.90 7.21 -7.72
N ILE A 203 -5.04 6.85 -9.00
CA ILE A 203 -6.26 7.13 -9.77
C ILE A 203 -7.47 6.44 -9.14
N ILE A 204 -7.37 5.16 -8.80
CA ILE A 204 -8.47 4.40 -8.17
C ILE A 204 -8.92 5.09 -6.88
N LEU A 205 -7.96 5.54 -6.05
CA LEU A 205 -8.23 6.26 -4.81
C LEU A 205 -8.95 7.59 -5.06
N LEU A 206 -8.47 8.41 -6.00
CA LEU A 206 -9.07 9.72 -6.27
C LEU A 206 -10.46 9.59 -6.92
N VAL A 207 -10.63 8.65 -7.84
CA VAL A 207 -11.93 8.38 -8.47
C VAL A 207 -12.92 7.85 -7.44
N GLY A 208 -12.53 6.92 -6.58
CA GLY A 208 -13.40 6.43 -5.51
C GLY A 208 -13.78 7.52 -4.49
N ALA A 209 -12.86 8.41 -4.15
CA ALA A 209 -13.16 9.58 -3.32
C ALA A 209 -14.16 10.53 -3.99
N MET A 210 -14.02 10.77 -5.30
CA MET A 210 -14.95 11.59 -6.09
C MET A 210 -16.34 10.97 -6.15
N LEU A 211 -16.43 9.66 -6.40
CA LEU A 211 -17.69 8.91 -6.38
C LEU A 211 -18.37 9.01 -5.00
N THR A 212 -17.60 8.91 -3.93
CA THR A 212 -18.11 9.05 -2.55
C THR A 212 -18.69 10.44 -2.31
N SER A 213 -17.98 11.50 -2.70
CA SER A 213 -18.45 12.89 -2.59
C SER A 213 -19.77 13.11 -3.35
N ARG A 214 -19.85 12.63 -4.60
CA ARG A 214 -21.06 12.76 -5.42
C ARG A 214 -22.24 11.95 -4.88
N TYR A 215 -22.00 10.74 -4.41
CA TYR A 215 -23.03 9.87 -3.85
C TYR A 215 -23.59 10.43 -2.53
N ALA A 216 -22.72 10.94 -1.66
CA ALA A 216 -23.13 11.61 -0.43
C ALA A 216 -23.97 12.87 -0.71
N PHE A 217 -23.57 13.69 -1.69
CA PHE A 217 -24.34 14.86 -2.10
C PHE A 217 -25.73 14.50 -2.64
N TYR A 218 -25.82 13.46 -3.47
CA TYR A 218 -27.11 12.97 -4.00
C TYR A 218 -28.05 12.49 -2.88
N LEU A 219 -27.52 11.73 -1.91
CA LEU A 219 -28.31 11.25 -0.77
C LEU A 219 -28.84 12.41 0.09
N ALA A 220 -28.00 13.40 0.40
CA ALA A 220 -28.42 14.59 1.14
C ALA A 220 -29.56 15.36 0.43
N GLN A 221 -29.52 15.44 -0.90
CA GLN A 221 -30.60 16.07 -1.68
C GLN A 221 -31.89 15.23 -1.69
N SER A 222 -31.78 13.89 -1.69
CA SER A 222 -32.94 12.99 -1.63
C SER A 222 -33.67 13.02 -0.28
N GLU A 223 -32.94 13.22 0.82
CA GLU A 223 -33.52 13.33 2.16
C GLU A 223 -34.29 14.63 2.35
N GLN A 224 -33.86 15.72 1.72
CA GLN A 224 -34.59 17.01 1.71
C GLN A 224 -35.89 16.98 0.89
N LYS A 225 -36.02 16.04 -0.07
CA LYS A 225 -37.21 15.92 -0.94
C LYS A 225 -38.30 14.98 -0.41
N LYS A 226 -38.11 14.33 0.74
CA LYS A 226 -39.19 13.54 1.36
C LYS A 226 -40.16 14.48 2.06
N PRO A 227 -41.42 14.63 1.60
CA PRO A 227 -42.42 15.34 2.38
C PRO A 227 -42.68 14.58 3.68
N VAL A 228 -42.79 15.33 4.78
CA VAL A 228 -43.27 14.85 6.09
C VAL A 228 -44.71 14.39 5.97
#